data_AF-A0A3B0WTK6-F1
#
_entry.id   AF-A0A3B0WTK6-F1
#
_cell.length_a   1.000
_cell.length_b   1.000
_cell.length_c   1.000
_cell.angle_alpha   90.00
_cell.angle_beta   90.00
_cell.angle_gamma   90.00
#
_symmetry.space_group_name_H-M   'P 1'
#
loop_
_entity.id
_entity.type
_entity.pdbx_description
1 polymer ?
#
loop_
_entity_poly.entity_id
_entity_poly.type
_entity_poly.pdbx_seq_one_letter_code
_entity_poly.pdbx_strand_id
1 'polypeptide(L)' 'MRIIIKNMVCDRCILVIKNVLNELQLIPISILMGELDFGESTITPNQLKQFKHKIELLGFEIINDKKSKLIENIKK' A
#
# COMPACT_ATOMS: atom_id res chain seq x y z
N MET A 1 10.32 -6.99 1.12
CA MET A 1 9.49 -6.72 -0.07
C MET A 1 9.29 -5.23 -0.11
N ARG A 2 9.58 -4.57 -1.25
CA ARG A 2 9.51 -3.11 -1.38
C ARG A 2 8.33 -2.69 -2.26
N ILE A 3 7.52 -1.77 -1.76
CA ILE A 3 6.34 -1.23 -2.43
C ILE A 3 6.54 0.26 -2.65
N ILE A 4 6.39 0.71 -3.89
CA ILE A 4 6.50 2.12 -4.26
C ILE A 4 5.09 2.69 -4.38
N ILE A 5 4.85 3.81 -3.72
CA ILE A 5 3.56 4.52 -3.68
C ILE A 5 3.72 5.91 -4.31
N LYS A 6 2.90 6.21 -5.32
CA LYS A 6 2.75 7.52 -5.93
C LYS A 6 1.76 8.37 -5.13
N ASN A 7 1.86 9.69 -5.28
CA ASN A 7 1.03 10.71 -4.62
C ASN A 7 1.23 10.81 -3.09
N MET A 8 2.30 10.25 -2.53
CA MET A 8 2.73 10.51 -1.16
C MET A 8 3.57 11.79 -1.12
N VAL A 9 2.99 12.91 -0.65
CA VAL A 9 3.61 14.25 -0.74
C VAL A 9 3.82 14.94 0.61
N CYS A 10 3.36 14.35 1.73
CA CYS A 10 3.54 14.92 3.05
C CYS A 10 3.64 13.84 4.15
N ASP A 11 4.17 14.19 5.32
CA ASP A 11 4.27 13.28 6.46
C ASP A 11 2.92 12.74 6.94
N ARG A 12 1.83 13.49 6.68
CA ARG A 12 0.47 13.00 6.97
C ARG A 12 0.11 11.80 6.10
N CYS A 13 0.61 11.73 4.87
CA CYS A 13 0.43 10.56 4.02
C CYS A 13 1.12 9.32 4.64
N ILE A 14 2.30 9.49 5.23
CA ILE A 14 3.01 8.41 5.94
C ILE A 14 2.14 7.88 7.08
N LEU A 15 1.55 8.78 7.88
CA LEU A 15 0.67 8.39 8.98
C LEU A 15 -0.57 7.63 8.50
N VAL A 16 -1.20 8.10 7.43
CA VAL A 16 -2.39 7.45 6.85
C VAL A 16 -2.04 6.04 6.36
N ILE A 17 -0.94 5.89 5.62
CA ILE A 17 -0.47 4.57 5.18
C ILE A 17 -0.14 3.67 6.37
N LYS A 18 0.53 4.20 7.40
CA LYS A 18 0.84 3.45 8.62
C LYS A 18 -0.42 2.98 9.34
N ASN A 19 -1.47 3.80 9.41
CA ASN A 19 -2.75 3.40 9.99
C ASN A 19 -3.40 2.28 9.19
N VAL A 20 -3.45 2.39 7.86
CA VAL A 20 -4.00 1.33 6.99
C VAL A 20 -3.22 0.03 7.17
N LEU A 21 -1.89 0.10 7.26
CA LEU A 21 -1.04 -1.06 7.51
C LEU A 21 -1.33 -1.69 8.88
N ASN A 22 -1.46 -0.89 9.93
CA ASN A 22 -1.83 -1.38 11.26
C ASN A 22 -3.20 -2.05 11.29
N GLU A 23 -4.22 -1.49 10.62
CA GLU A 23 -5.55 -2.11 10.51
C GLU A 23 -5.49 -3.48 9.83
N LEU A 24 -4.60 -3.62 8.85
CA LEU A 24 -4.35 -4.87 8.12
C LEU A 24 -3.37 -5.80 8.84
N GLN A 25 -2.90 -5.43 10.04
CA GLN A 25 -1.86 -6.12 10.79
C GLN A 25 -0.56 -6.34 9.99
N LEU A 26 -0.28 -5.41 9.07
CA LEU A 26 0.93 -5.36 8.28
C LEU A 26 1.93 -4.43 8.97
N ILE A 27 3.09 -4.95 9.32
CA ILE A 27 4.13 -4.18 10.00
C ILE A 27 5.28 -3.96 9.00
N PRO A 28 5.40 -2.76 8.40
CA PRO A 28 6.57 -2.45 7.59
C PRO A 28 7.78 -2.24 8.51
N ILE A 29 8.97 -2.56 7.98
CA ILE A 29 10.24 -2.29 8.63
C ILE A 29 10.61 -0.81 8.47
N SER A 30 10.30 -0.23 7.30
CA SER A 30 10.56 1.17 7.01
C SER A 30 9.43 1.76 6.18
N ILE A 31 9.04 3.00 6.53
CA ILE A 31 8.12 3.81 5.74
C ILE A 31 8.86 5.08 5.36
N LEU A 32 9.13 5.24 4.07
CA LEU A 32 9.74 6.41 3.48
C LEU A 32 8.72 7.11 2.58
N MET A 33 9.00 8.38 2.25
CA MET A 33 8.13 9.15 1.38
C MET A 33 8.05 8.49 -0.02
N GLY A 34 6.92 7.84 -0.30
CA GLY A 34 6.67 7.12 -1.53
C GLY A 34 7.22 5.69 -1.58
N GLU A 35 7.77 5.16 -0.48
CA GLU A 35 8.29 3.80 -0.44
C GLU A 35 8.00 3.11 0.91
N LEU A 36 7.55 1.85 0.84
CA LEU A 36 7.40 0.97 1.99
C LEU A 36 8.35 -0.21 1.85
N ASP A 37 9.09 -0.50 2.92
CA ASP A 37 9.91 -1.68 3.02
C ASP A 37 9.39 -2.62 4.10
N PHE A 38 9.08 -3.85 3.69
CA PHE A 38 8.67 -4.95 4.56
C PHE A 38 9.82 -5.94 4.83
N GLY A 39 11.02 -5.71 4.28
CA GLY A 39 12.19 -6.59 4.41
C GLY A 39 11.91 -8.04 4.07
N GLU A 40 11.97 -8.95 5.04
CA GLU A 40 11.69 -10.38 4.85
C GLU A 40 10.21 -10.75 5.05
N SER A 41 9.37 -9.81 5.51
CA SER A 41 7.94 -10.06 5.62
C SER A 41 7.27 -10.10 4.24
N THR A 42 6.59 -11.21 3.98
CA THR A 42 5.85 -11.44 2.73
C THR A 42 4.38 -11.16 2.96
N ILE A 43 3.82 -10.20 2.23
CA ILE A 43 2.41 -9.85 2.31
C ILE A 43 1.61 -10.84 1.46
N THR A 44 0.56 -11.42 2.01
CA THR A 44 -0.36 -12.30 1.26
C THR A 44 -1.04 -11.49 0.13
N PRO A 45 -1.31 -12.08 -1.05
CA PRO A 45 -2.01 -11.38 -2.13
C PRO A 45 -3.36 -10.77 -1.71
N ASN A 46 -4.08 -11.38 -0.77
CA ASN A 46 -5.33 -10.81 -0.25
C ASN A 46 -5.10 -9.53 0.58
N GLN A 47 -4.09 -9.54 1.45
CA GLN A 47 -3.67 -8.39 2.26
C GLN A 47 -3.18 -7.23 1.37
N LEU A 48 -2.35 -7.55 0.37
CA LEU A 48 -1.90 -6.58 -0.63
C LEU A 48 -3.07 -5.96 -1.40
N LYS A 49 -4.06 -6.77 -1.79
CA LYS A 49 -5.26 -6.29 -2.50
C LYS A 49 -6.11 -5.36 -1.63
N GLN A 50 -6.31 -5.71 -0.35
CA GLN A 50 -7.02 -4.86 0.60
C GLN A 50 -6.27 -3.55 0.86
N PHE A 51 -4.96 -3.62 1.04
CA PHE A 51 -4.08 -2.46 1.20
C PHE A 51 -4.19 -1.53 -0.01
N LYS A 52 -4.00 -2.07 -1.22
CA LYS A 52 -4.12 -1.32 -2.47
C LYS A 52 -5.47 -0.62 -2.58
N HIS A 53 -6.57 -1.33 -2.32
CA HIS A 53 -7.90 -0.74 -2.39
C HIS A 53 -8.11 0.41 -1.41
N LYS A 54 -7.68 0.25 -0.15
CA LYS A 54 -7.79 1.31 0.87
C LYS A 54 -7.00 2.55 0.48
N ILE A 55 -5.78 2.40 -0.03
CA ILE A 55 -4.94 3.54 -0.38
C ILE A 55 -5.37 4.22 -1.69
N GLU A 56 -5.94 3.46 -2.63
CA GLU A 56 -6.55 4.02 -3.86
C GLU A 56 -7.77 4.89 -3.54
N LEU A 57 -8.61 4.48 -2.58
CA LEU A 57 -9.73 5.31 -2.10
C LEU A 57 -9.26 6.63 -1.46
N LEU A 58 -8.02 6.67 -0.97
CA LEU A 58 -7.39 7.85 -0.39
C LEU A 58 -6.63 8.68 -1.44
N GLY A 59 -6.57 8.24 -2.70
CA GLY A 59 -5.90 8.92 -3.81
C GLY A 59 -4.42 8.55 -4.00
N PHE A 60 -3.93 7.51 -3.33
CA PHE A 60 -2.58 6.96 -3.52
C PHE A 60 -2.59 5.83 -4.57
N GLU A 61 -1.45 5.61 -5.22
CA GLU A 61 -1.32 4.59 -6.27
C GLU A 61 -0.05 3.76 -6.05
N ILE A 62 -0.10 2.44 -6.19
CA ILE A 62 1.10 1.58 -6.12
C ILE A 62 1.73 1.45 -7.50
N ILE A 63 3.01 1.82 -7.64
CA ILE A 63 3.72 1.85 -8.94
C ILE A 63 4.39 0.50 -9.26
N ASN A 64 4.83 -0.26 -8.26
CA ASN A 64 5.69 -1.43 -8.48
C ASN A 64 4.92 -2.72 -8.84
N ASP A 65 3.62 -2.63 -9.13
CA ASP A 65 2.82 -3.81 -9.42
C ASP A 65 2.85 -4.11 -10.92
N LYS A 66 3.83 -4.93 -11.33
CA LYS A 66 3.91 -5.55 -12.67
C LYS A 66 2.65 -6.34 -13.07
N LYS A 67 1.58 -6.36 -12.26
CA LYS A 67 0.29 -7.02 -12.52
C LYS A 67 -0.89 -6.20 -11.96
N SER A 68 -1.00 -4.92 -12.31
CA SER A 68 -2.28 -4.19 -12.30
C SER A 68 -3.31 -4.78 -13.30
N LYS A 69 -3.62 -6.07 -13.16
CA LYS A 69 -4.59 -6.83 -13.96
C LYS A 69 -5.85 -7.21 -13.16
N LEU A 70 -6.02 -6.71 -11.94
CA LEU A 70 -7.04 -7.22 -11.01
C LEU A 70 -7.87 -6.17 -10.26
N ILE A 71 -7.93 -4.93 -10.76
CA ILE A 71 -8.90 -3.94 -10.25
C ILE A 71 -9.85 -3.57 -11.38
N GLU A 72 -10.64 -4.56 -11.77
CA GLU A 72 -11.78 -4.43 -12.67
C GLU A 72 -13.09 -4.83 -11.96
N ASN A 73 -13.14 -4.88 -10.62
CA ASN A 73 -14.27 -5.56 -9.96
C ASN A 73 -14.74 -5.03 -8.60
N ILE A 74 -14.67 -3.71 -8.34
CA ILE A 74 -15.50 -3.10 -7.27
C ILE A 74 -16.04 -1.75 -7.74
N LYS A 75 -16.87 -1.78 -8.78
CA LYS A 75 -17.98 -0.82 -8.95
C LYS A 75 -19.26 -1.64 -8.85
N LYS A 76 -19.91 -1.59 -7.70
CA LYS A 76 -21.33 -1.90 -7.57
C LYS A 76 -21.93 -0.99 -6.52
#